data_AF-A0A660KUM5-F1
#
_entry.id   AF-A0A660KUM5-F1
#
_cell.length_a   1.000
_cell.length_b   1.000
_cell.length_c   1.000
_cell.angle_alpha   90.00
_cell.angle_beta   90.00
_cell.angle_gamma   90.00
#
_symmetry.space_group_name_H-M   'P 1'
#
loop_
_entity.id
_entity.type
_entity.pdbx_description
1 polymer ?
#
loop_
_entity_poly.entity_id
_entity_poly.type
_entity_poly.pdbx_seq_one_letter_code
_entity_poly.pdbx_strand_id
1 'polypeptide(L)'
;MSFGSREEQQISFQEFKNKLLEAGKVDHIVVTNKSVAKVFVRSSPRNQTNDDVVQGPVSGTPTKGNGGQYKYYFNIGSVESFEEKLEEAQEALGIDSHDYVPVTYVSEMVWYNELMRFAPTLLLLGSLLFMGRRMQGGLGVGGSGGKGARGIFNIGKAHVTKVDKNAKNKRLAALTPGFAGADIANVCNEAALIAARNEGLKVTMEHFEAAIDRIIGGLEKKNKVISKLERRTVAYHESGHAVAGWFLEHAEPLLKVTIVPRGTAALGFAQYVPNENLLMTKEQLFDMTCMTLGGRAAEQVLLGKISTGAQNDLEKVTKITYAQVAVYGFSDKVGLLSFPQREDSFEMSKPYSNKTAAIIDGEVREWVGKAYVHTVQLIEEHKEQVAQIAELLLEKEVLHQEDLLRVLGERPFKSSEVTNYDRFKKGFEEEDQKTLEIPVTEEEEDGSSPLEPQVVPT
;
A
#
# COMPACT_ATOMS: atom_id res chain seq x y z
N MET A 1 41.46 22.35 25.75
CA MET A 1 40.40 21.56 26.41
C MET A 1 39.83 20.61 25.36
N SER A 2 40.09 19.31 25.51
CA SER A 2 39.62 18.28 24.58
C SER A 2 38.13 18.04 24.83
N PHE A 3 37.28 18.38 23.85
CA PHE A 3 35.89 17.94 23.83
C PHE A 3 35.90 16.46 23.44
N GLY A 4 35.74 15.57 24.43
CA GLY A 4 35.69 14.14 24.19
C GLY A 4 34.48 13.78 23.33
N SER A 5 34.71 13.47 22.07
CA SER A 5 33.79 12.70 21.23
C SER A 5 33.62 11.32 21.87
N ARG A 6 32.47 11.08 22.51
CA ARG A 6 32.14 9.75 23.05
C ARG A 6 31.79 8.86 21.87
N GLU A 7 32.58 7.80 21.67
CA GLU A 7 32.47 6.87 20.55
C GLU A 7 31.12 6.13 20.57
N GLU A 8 30.32 6.36 19.54
CA GLU A 8 29.14 5.56 19.22
C GLU A 8 29.61 4.21 18.69
N GLN A 9 29.13 3.11 19.27
CA GLN A 9 29.63 1.78 18.92
C GLN A 9 28.64 1.04 18.02
N GLN A 10 29.07 0.69 16.81
CA GLN A 10 28.32 -0.21 15.95
C GLN A 10 28.35 -1.63 16.51
N ILE A 11 27.19 -2.26 16.62
CA ILE A 11 27.03 -3.66 17.07
C ILE A 11 26.21 -4.45 16.06
N SER A 12 26.15 -5.77 16.22
CA SER A 12 25.18 -6.60 15.50
C SER A 12 23.85 -6.69 16.26
N PHE A 13 22.77 -7.08 15.58
CA PHE A 13 21.49 -7.35 16.24
C PHE A 13 21.60 -8.45 17.31
N GLN A 14 22.42 -9.48 17.05
CA GLN A 14 22.66 -10.56 18.01
C GLN A 14 23.38 -10.06 19.26
N GLU A 15 24.34 -9.15 19.11
CA GLU A 15 24.99 -8.52 20.26
C GLU A 15 24.07 -7.58 21.02
N PHE A 16 23.21 -6.84 20.32
CA PHE A 16 22.16 -6.05 20.94
C PHE A 16 21.26 -6.92 21.82
N LYS A 17 20.75 -8.03 21.26
CA LYS A 17 19.92 -9.01 21.98
C LYS A 17 20.63 -9.50 23.25
N ASN A 18 21.82 -10.09 23.09
CA ASN A 18 22.50 -10.80 24.18
C ASN A 18 23.09 -9.86 25.25
N LYS A 19 23.59 -8.67 24.86
CA LYS A 19 24.35 -7.80 25.78
C LYS A 19 23.52 -6.66 26.37
N LEU A 20 22.46 -6.24 25.68
CA LEU A 20 21.68 -5.05 26.06
C LEU A 20 20.24 -5.41 26.41
N LEU A 21 19.55 -6.14 25.53
CA LEU A 21 18.14 -6.47 25.71
C LEU A 21 17.93 -7.49 26.84
N GLU A 22 18.65 -8.61 26.82
CA GLU A 22 18.62 -9.64 27.87
C GLU A 22 19.05 -9.08 29.24
N ALA A 23 19.94 -8.10 29.23
CA ALA A 23 20.42 -7.45 30.46
C ALA A 23 19.44 -6.37 30.99
N GLY A 24 18.32 -6.12 30.31
CA GLY A 24 17.33 -5.09 30.70
C GLY A 24 17.86 -3.66 30.64
N LYS A 25 18.93 -3.41 29.88
CA LYS A 25 19.64 -2.13 29.85
C LYS A 25 19.07 -1.15 28.83
N VAL A 26 18.19 -1.61 27.95
CA VAL A 26 17.61 -0.79 26.88
C VAL A 26 16.48 0.07 27.43
N ASP A 27 16.49 1.35 27.08
CA ASP A 27 15.44 2.29 27.41
C ASP A 27 14.39 2.36 26.30
N HIS A 28 14.85 2.77 25.12
CA HIS A 28 14.06 2.90 23.90
C HIS A 28 14.98 2.81 22.68
N ILE A 29 14.38 2.57 21.51
CA ILE A 29 15.08 2.49 20.24
C ILE A 29 14.54 3.56 19.31
N VAL A 30 15.43 4.23 18.58
CA VAL A 30 15.08 5.22 17.55
C VAL A 30 15.57 4.70 16.21
N VAL A 31 14.66 4.41 15.29
CA VAL A 31 14.99 4.01 13.92
C VAL A 31 15.08 5.26 13.06
N THR A 32 16.26 5.50 12.50
CA THR A 32 16.55 6.64 11.63
C THR A 32 16.60 6.24 10.16
N ASN A 33 15.92 6.99 9.30
CA ASN A 33 15.94 6.80 7.83
C ASN A 33 15.64 5.35 7.40
N LYS A 34 14.78 4.64 8.15
CA LYS A 34 14.34 3.25 7.92
C LYS A 34 15.47 2.21 7.78
N SER A 35 16.70 2.55 8.16
CA SER A 35 17.91 1.78 7.83
C SER A 35 18.87 1.59 9.00
N VAL A 36 18.79 2.44 10.03
CA VAL A 36 19.66 2.38 11.20
C VAL A 36 18.83 2.42 12.46
N ALA A 37 19.03 1.45 13.36
CA ALA A 37 18.42 1.44 14.69
C ALA A 37 19.42 1.98 15.71
N LYS A 38 19.04 3.05 16.40
CA LYS A 38 19.80 3.73 17.45
C LYS A 38 19.29 3.29 18.82
N VAL A 39 20.16 2.74 19.66
CA VAL A 39 19.79 2.14 20.96
C VAL A 39 20.18 3.07 22.11
N PHE A 40 19.18 3.44 22.90
CA PHE A 40 19.34 4.28 24.09
C PHE A 40 19.36 3.38 25.34
N VAL A 41 20.31 3.64 26.24
CA VAL A 41 20.56 2.79 27.40
C VAL A 41 20.17 3.52 28.69
N ARG A 42 19.53 2.80 29.62
CA ARG A 42 19.11 3.33 30.93
C ARG A 42 20.32 3.56 31.83
N SER A 43 20.33 4.70 32.54
CA SER A 43 21.44 5.07 33.44
C SER A 43 21.24 4.63 34.90
N SER A 44 20.13 3.97 35.27
CA SER A 44 19.87 3.49 36.65
C SER A 44 18.94 2.26 36.68
N PRO A 45 19.16 1.28 37.60
CA PRO A 45 18.30 0.09 37.74
C PRO A 45 17.01 0.36 38.55
N ARG A 46 15.91 -0.33 38.20
CA ARG A 46 14.56 -0.17 38.77
C ARG A 46 14.44 -0.91 40.11
N ASN A 47 14.22 -0.19 41.21
CA ASN A 47 13.67 -0.77 42.45
C ASN A 47 12.13 -0.79 42.33
N GLN A 48 11.52 -1.95 42.50
CA GLN A 48 10.07 -2.08 42.66
C GLN A 48 9.65 -1.66 44.07
N THR A 49 8.71 -0.72 44.20
CA THR A 49 7.63 -0.74 45.20
C THR A 49 6.69 0.47 45.04
N ASN A 50 5.40 0.14 44.98
CA ASN A 50 4.18 0.82 45.46
C ASN A 50 3.81 2.25 45.03
N ASP A 51 2.52 2.34 44.63
CA ASP A 51 1.53 3.39 44.88
C ASP A 51 2.03 4.78 45.24
N ASP A 52 1.74 5.76 44.38
CA ASP A 52 1.18 7.03 44.84
C ASP A 52 0.49 7.81 43.71
N VAL A 53 -0.75 8.17 43.99
CA VAL A 53 -1.59 9.10 43.23
C VAL A 53 -0.99 10.50 43.36
N VAL A 54 -0.70 11.18 42.25
CA VAL A 54 -0.32 12.61 42.26
C VAL A 54 -1.15 13.40 41.25
N GLN A 55 -2.03 14.24 41.79
CA GLN A 55 -2.71 15.34 41.11
C GLN A 55 -1.71 16.27 40.43
N GLY A 56 -1.91 16.55 39.15
CA GLY A 56 -1.08 17.50 38.40
C GLY A 56 -1.39 18.97 38.73
N PRO A 57 -0.40 19.87 38.65
CA PRO A 57 -0.67 21.29 38.48
C PRO A 57 -0.59 21.71 37.01
N VAL A 58 -1.56 22.54 36.65
CA VAL A 58 -1.69 23.30 35.42
C VAL A 58 -0.52 24.28 35.31
N SER A 59 0.32 24.19 34.26
CA SER A 59 1.01 25.31 33.57
C SER A 59 2.02 24.80 32.54
N GLY A 60 1.90 25.28 31.30
CA GLY A 60 2.71 24.87 30.16
C GLY A 60 4.14 25.39 30.19
N THR A 61 5.08 24.52 30.59
CA THR A 61 6.50 24.61 30.20
C THR A 61 7.08 23.20 30.17
N PRO A 62 7.62 22.69 29.04
CA PRO A 62 8.22 21.37 29.04
C PRO A 62 9.57 21.43 29.76
N THR A 63 9.62 20.88 30.97
CA THR A 63 10.86 20.55 31.66
C THR A 63 11.66 19.55 30.83
N LYS A 64 12.92 19.89 30.50
CA LYS A 64 13.90 18.97 29.90
C LYS A 64 14.05 17.73 30.79
N GLY A 65 13.33 16.67 30.45
CA GLY A 65 13.47 15.35 31.05
C GLY A 65 14.84 14.77 30.71
N ASN A 66 15.44 14.13 31.70
CA ASN A 66 16.74 13.47 31.67
C ASN A 66 16.68 12.25 30.72
N GLY A 67 16.74 12.48 29.40
CA GLY A 67 16.65 11.43 28.39
C GLY A 67 17.87 10.51 28.39
N GLY A 68 17.64 9.20 28.24
CA GLY A 68 18.71 8.19 28.16
C GLY A 68 19.79 8.56 27.13
N GLN A 69 21.02 8.10 27.35
CA GLN A 69 22.13 8.36 26.42
C GLN A 69 22.14 7.30 25.32
N TYR A 70 22.17 7.74 24.07
CA TYR A 70 22.42 6.89 22.91
C TYR A 70 23.89 6.48 22.87
N LYS A 71 24.14 5.17 22.73
CA LYS A 71 25.50 4.61 22.80
C LYS A 71 25.80 3.54 21.75
N TYR A 72 24.78 2.88 21.22
CA TYR A 72 24.94 1.75 20.29
C TYR A 72 24.02 1.86 19.09
N TYR A 73 24.48 1.44 17.91
CA TYR A 73 23.62 1.32 16.73
C TYR A 73 23.93 0.12 15.87
N PHE A 74 22.97 -0.25 15.03
CA PHE A 74 23.14 -1.28 14.03
C PHE A 74 22.25 -1.00 12.81
N ASN A 75 22.66 -1.54 11.66
CA ASN A 75 21.87 -1.43 10.44
C ASN A 75 20.73 -2.45 10.46
N ILE A 76 19.58 -2.03 9.97
CA ILE A 76 18.40 -2.87 9.80
C ILE A 76 18.15 -3.12 8.32
N GLY A 77 17.70 -4.33 7.97
CA GLY A 77 17.37 -4.68 6.59
C GLY A 77 16.09 -4.01 6.12
N SER A 78 15.02 -4.17 6.91
CA SER A 78 13.78 -3.42 6.79
C SER A 78 13.25 -3.12 8.20
N VAL A 79 12.37 -2.13 8.31
CA VAL A 79 11.73 -1.77 9.59
C VAL A 79 10.92 -2.95 10.12
N GLU A 80 10.20 -3.62 9.23
CA GLU A 80 9.30 -4.72 9.54
C GLU A 80 10.07 -5.94 10.05
N SER A 81 11.18 -6.32 9.39
CA SER A 81 12.02 -7.43 9.85
C SER A 81 12.71 -7.12 11.19
N PHE A 82 12.95 -5.85 11.47
CA PHE A 82 13.54 -5.42 12.72
C PHE A 82 12.54 -5.49 13.88
N GLU A 83 11.33 -4.96 13.70
CA GLU A 83 10.26 -5.06 14.70
C GLU A 83 9.92 -6.50 15.03
N GLU A 84 9.76 -7.36 14.02
CA GLU A 84 9.46 -8.80 14.19
C GLU A 84 10.53 -9.50 15.03
N LYS A 85 11.81 -9.31 14.71
CA LYS A 85 12.91 -9.93 15.47
C LYS A 85 13.03 -9.37 16.89
N LEU A 86 12.67 -8.10 17.09
CA LEU A 86 12.68 -7.48 18.40
C LEU A 86 11.53 -8.03 19.27
N GLU A 87 10.33 -8.16 18.71
CA GLU A 87 9.17 -8.76 19.37
C GLU A 87 9.44 -10.23 19.75
N GLU A 88 9.92 -11.05 18.81
CA GLU A 88 10.31 -12.45 19.08
C GLU A 88 11.37 -12.54 20.18
N ALA A 89 12.35 -11.63 20.20
CA ALA A 89 13.37 -11.60 21.23
C ALA A 89 12.82 -11.21 22.61
N GLN A 90 11.82 -10.32 22.68
CA GLN A 90 11.19 -9.89 23.94
C GLN A 90 10.21 -10.93 24.48
N GLU A 91 9.46 -11.60 23.60
CA GLU A 91 8.62 -12.75 23.93
C GLU A 91 9.45 -13.92 24.47
N ALA A 92 10.57 -14.24 23.82
CA ALA A 92 11.49 -15.29 24.27
C ALA A 92 12.10 -14.99 25.66
N LEU A 93 12.13 -13.72 26.06
CA LEU A 93 12.57 -13.27 27.39
C LEU A 93 11.44 -13.21 28.43
N GLY A 94 10.22 -13.55 28.05
CA GLY A 94 9.05 -13.52 28.93
C GLY A 94 8.67 -12.10 29.37
N ILE A 95 9.04 -11.08 28.59
CA ILE A 95 8.64 -9.70 28.85
C ILE A 95 7.16 -9.59 28.50
N ASP A 96 6.35 -8.99 29.38
CA ASP A 96 4.95 -8.72 29.08
C ASP A 96 4.83 -7.68 27.96
N SER A 97 3.81 -7.79 27.11
CA SER A 97 3.62 -6.89 25.97
C SER A 97 3.48 -5.42 26.37
N HIS A 98 3.05 -5.12 27.60
CA HIS A 98 2.99 -3.75 28.12
C HIS A 98 4.36 -3.17 28.52
N ASP A 99 5.37 -4.02 28.72
CA ASP A 99 6.73 -3.65 29.14
C ASP A 99 7.75 -3.72 27.99
N TYR A 100 7.29 -3.87 26.74
CA TYR A 100 8.16 -3.87 25.57
C TYR A 100 8.93 -2.56 25.42
N VAL A 101 10.18 -2.68 24.97
CA VAL A 101 11.04 -1.56 24.62
C VAL A 101 10.40 -0.80 23.47
N PRO A 102 10.04 0.49 23.66
CA PRO A 102 9.39 1.26 22.62
C PRO A 102 10.37 1.59 21.49
N VAL A 103 9.86 1.51 20.25
CA VAL A 103 10.56 1.90 19.03
C VAL A 103 9.93 3.17 18.46
N THR A 104 10.75 4.15 18.11
CA THR A 104 10.31 5.43 17.53
C THR A 104 10.99 5.66 16.18
N TYR A 105 10.31 6.35 15.27
CA TYR A 105 10.78 6.55 13.91
C TYR A 105 11.07 8.02 13.66
N VAL A 106 12.28 8.32 13.19
CA VAL A 106 12.66 9.69 12.82
C VAL A 106 13.37 9.72 11.47
N SER A 107 13.04 10.71 10.66
CA SER A 107 13.77 11.02 9.43
C SER A 107 14.85 12.06 9.75
N GLU A 108 16.12 11.65 9.77
CA GLU A 108 17.24 12.59 9.91
C GLU A 108 17.71 13.03 8.53
N MET A 109 17.57 14.32 8.23
CA MET A 109 17.99 14.89 6.96
C MET A 109 19.53 15.02 6.92
N VAL A 110 20.19 14.17 6.13
CA VAL A 110 21.65 14.19 5.96
C VAL A 110 22.04 15.27 4.95
N TRP A 111 22.03 16.52 5.40
CA TRP A 111 22.42 17.73 4.66
C TRP A 111 23.74 17.61 3.89
N TYR A 112 24.70 16.83 4.39
CA TYR A 112 25.99 16.60 3.73
C TYR A 112 25.85 15.84 2.38
N ASN A 113 24.96 14.84 2.31
CA ASN A 113 24.77 14.05 1.09
C ASN A 113 24.01 14.83 0.00
N GLU A 114 23.06 15.68 0.38
CA GLU A 114 22.38 16.58 -0.57
C GLU A 114 23.34 17.64 -1.12
N LEU A 115 24.19 18.23 -0.27
CA LEU A 115 25.18 19.20 -0.73
C LEU A 115 26.19 18.58 -1.72
N MET A 116 26.62 17.35 -1.47
CA MET A 116 27.55 16.63 -2.36
C MET A 116 26.93 16.23 -3.70
N ARG A 117 25.60 16.15 -3.82
CA ARG A 117 24.91 15.92 -5.11
C ARG A 117 25.07 17.09 -6.08
N PHE A 118 25.33 18.28 -5.56
CA PHE A 118 25.66 19.45 -6.36
C PHE A 118 27.15 19.55 -6.70
N ALA A 119 28.02 18.75 -6.06
CA ALA A 119 29.46 18.81 -6.31
C ALA A 119 29.84 18.47 -7.77
N PRO A 120 29.29 17.42 -8.42
CA PRO A 120 29.56 17.15 -9.83
C PRO A 120 29.08 18.27 -10.75
N THR A 121 27.92 18.86 -10.43
CA THR A 121 27.32 19.97 -11.19
C THR A 121 28.11 21.25 -11.05
N LEU A 122 28.59 21.57 -9.85
CA LEU A 122 29.47 22.70 -9.56
C LEU A 122 30.87 22.49 -10.15
N LEU A 123 31.39 21.26 -10.14
CA LEU A 123 32.62 20.90 -10.85
C LEU A 123 32.45 21.04 -12.35
N LEU A 124 31.31 20.62 -12.91
CA LEU A 124 31.02 20.75 -14.35
C LEU A 124 30.90 22.22 -14.76
N LEU A 125 30.17 23.04 -13.99
CA LEU A 125 30.06 24.48 -14.19
C LEU A 125 31.40 25.19 -14.02
N GLY A 126 32.17 24.84 -12.99
CA GLY A 126 33.52 25.35 -12.78
C GLY A 126 34.49 24.94 -13.90
N SER A 127 34.39 23.70 -14.38
CA SER A 127 35.15 23.16 -15.51
C SER A 127 34.76 23.82 -16.83
N LEU A 128 33.47 24.06 -17.09
CA LEU A 128 32.96 24.80 -18.25
C LEU A 128 33.38 26.27 -18.23
N LEU A 129 33.39 26.91 -17.05
CA LEU A 129 33.90 28.28 -16.91
C LEU A 129 35.42 28.34 -17.03
N PHE A 130 36.14 27.32 -16.56
CA PHE A 130 37.60 27.22 -16.71
C PHE A 130 38.00 26.91 -18.16
N MET A 131 37.28 26.02 -18.86
CA MET A 131 37.44 25.75 -20.29
C MET A 131 37.02 26.95 -21.14
N GLY A 132 35.91 27.62 -20.81
CA GLY A 132 35.45 28.83 -21.48
C GLY A 132 36.42 30.00 -21.33
N ARG A 133 37.22 30.04 -20.25
CA ARG A 133 38.33 30.99 -20.08
C ARG A 133 39.65 30.54 -20.73
N ARG A 134 39.77 29.27 -21.14
CA ARG A 134 40.99 28.71 -21.74
C ARG A 134 40.87 28.46 -23.24
N MET A 135 39.68 28.54 -23.82
CA MET A 135 39.40 28.28 -25.25
C MET A 135 39.59 29.52 -26.15
N GLN A 136 40.64 30.29 -25.88
CA GLN A 136 41.32 31.11 -26.89
C GLN A 136 42.64 30.41 -27.24
N GLY A 137 42.56 29.22 -27.85
CA GLY A 137 43.74 28.53 -28.39
C GLY A 137 43.57 27.03 -28.58
N GLY A 138 43.39 26.60 -29.84
CA GLY A 138 43.93 25.32 -30.34
C GLY A 138 42.95 24.14 -30.52
N LEU A 139 42.82 23.70 -31.78
CA LEU A 139 42.15 22.47 -32.27
C LEU A 139 42.73 21.16 -31.71
N GLY A 140 41.94 20.06 -31.76
CA GLY A 140 42.49 18.70 -31.81
C GLY A 140 41.48 17.54 -31.71
N VAL A 141 41.30 16.82 -32.81
CA VAL A 141 40.52 15.56 -32.97
C VAL A 141 41.29 14.35 -32.41
N GLY A 142 40.62 13.36 -31.81
CA GLY A 142 41.21 12.04 -31.51
C GLY A 142 40.44 11.20 -30.49
N GLY A 143 40.05 9.97 -30.85
CA GLY A 143 39.17 9.08 -30.08
C GLY A 143 39.86 8.11 -29.11
N SER A 144 39.06 7.27 -28.43
CA SER A 144 39.30 5.84 -28.13
C SER A 144 38.45 5.34 -26.95
N GLY A 145 37.67 4.28 -27.19
CA GLY A 145 37.64 3.01 -26.43
C GLY A 145 37.46 3.01 -24.90
N GLY A 146 36.35 2.40 -24.44
CA GLY A 146 36.18 1.94 -23.06
C GLY A 146 35.22 0.76 -22.94
N LYS A 147 35.74 -0.47 -23.05
CA LYS A 147 35.10 -1.72 -22.63
C LYS A 147 35.05 -1.76 -21.09
N GLY A 148 33.92 -2.11 -20.50
CA GLY A 148 33.87 -2.46 -19.08
C GLY A 148 32.48 -2.55 -18.46
N ALA A 149 31.68 -3.54 -18.84
CA ALA A 149 30.52 -3.99 -18.05
C ALA A 149 30.10 -5.39 -18.49
N ARG A 150 30.83 -6.42 -18.04
CA ARG A 150 30.35 -7.80 -18.07
C ARG A 150 30.58 -8.42 -16.70
N GLY A 151 29.51 -8.93 -16.14
CA GLY A 151 29.49 -9.71 -14.92
C GLY A 151 28.78 -8.97 -13.81
N ILE A 152 27.55 -9.41 -13.54
CA ILE A 152 26.80 -9.49 -12.28
C ILE A 152 25.31 -9.32 -12.66
N PHE A 153 24.71 -10.31 -13.33
CA PHE A 153 23.26 -10.53 -13.42
C PHE A 153 23.03 -11.84 -14.15
N ASN A 154 23.34 -12.96 -13.49
CA ASN A 154 22.97 -14.28 -14.01
C ASN A 154 22.78 -15.28 -12.86
N ILE A 155 21.89 -14.93 -11.92
CA ILE A 155 21.38 -15.87 -10.91
C ILE A 155 19.86 -15.69 -10.89
N GLY A 156 19.13 -16.76 -11.21
CA GLY A 156 17.70 -16.88 -10.94
C GLY A 156 16.73 -16.49 -12.05
N LYS A 157 16.90 -16.97 -13.29
CA LYS A 157 15.78 -17.04 -14.25
C LYS A 157 15.24 -18.47 -14.27
N ALA A 158 14.31 -18.78 -13.37
CA ALA A 158 13.45 -19.94 -13.56
C ALA A 158 12.74 -19.76 -14.91
N HIS A 159 12.73 -20.82 -15.72
CA HIS A 159 12.19 -20.77 -17.07
C HIS A 159 10.66 -20.69 -16.96
N VAL A 160 10.12 -19.46 -17.01
CA VAL A 160 8.67 -19.24 -17.07
C VAL A 160 8.19 -19.87 -18.37
N THR A 161 7.53 -21.02 -18.25
CA THR A 161 6.80 -21.64 -19.36
C THR A 161 5.76 -20.63 -19.81
N LYS A 162 5.83 -20.23 -21.08
CA LYS A 162 4.92 -19.24 -21.69
C LYS A 162 3.48 -19.72 -21.47
N VAL A 163 2.78 -19.06 -20.55
CA VAL A 163 1.34 -19.24 -20.35
C VAL A 163 0.64 -18.76 -21.62
N ASP A 164 -0.38 -19.50 -22.07
CA ASP A 164 -1.07 -19.28 -23.35
C ASP A 164 -1.58 -17.82 -23.51
N LYS A 165 -1.39 -17.27 -24.72
CA LYS A 165 -0.76 -15.95 -24.88
C LYS A 165 -1.66 -14.71 -24.97
N ASN A 166 -2.99 -14.81 -24.96
CA ASN A 166 -3.83 -13.62 -25.22
C ASN A 166 -4.90 -13.32 -24.17
N ALA A 167 -5.74 -14.28 -23.77
CA ALA A 167 -6.79 -14.03 -22.78
C ALA A 167 -6.24 -13.80 -21.36
N LYS A 168 -5.30 -14.65 -20.92
CA LYS A 168 -4.67 -14.57 -19.58
C LYS A 168 -3.86 -13.29 -19.36
N ASN A 169 -3.21 -12.79 -20.42
CA ASN A 169 -2.45 -11.53 -20.35
C ASN A 169 -3.35 -10.31 -20.19
N LYS A 170 -4.54 -10.31 -20.81
CA LYS A 170 -5.54 -9.24 -20.63
C LYS A 170 -6.08 -9.22 -19.18
N ARG A 171 -6.36 -10.40 -18.61
CA ARG A 171 -6.80 -10.55 -17.20
C ARG A 171 -5.74 -10.02 -16.24
N LEU A 172 -4.48 -10.42 -16.39
CA LEU A 172 -3.39 -9.94 -15.53
C LEU A 172 -3.16 -8.44 -15.64
N ALA A 173 -3.23 -7.87 -16.84
CA ALA A 173 -3.09 -6.43 -17.05
C ALA A 173 -4.17 -5.63 -16.30
N ALA A 174 -5.41 -6.13 -16.30
CA ALA A 174 -6.51 -5.49 -15.59
C ALA A 174 -6.47 -5.70 -14.06
N LEU A 175 -5.78 -6.73 -13.56
CA LEU A 175 -5.53 -6.93 -12.12
C LEU A 175 -4.31 -6.14 -11.60
N THR A 176 -3.49 -5.58 -12.49
CA THR A 176 -2.27 -4.82 -12.13
C THR A 176 -2.27 -3.36 -12.63
N PRO A 177 -3.37 -2.61 -12.45
CA PRO A 177 -3.44 -1.22 -12.86
C PRO A 177 -2.48 -0.36 -12.01
N GLY A 178 -1.75 0.54 -12.66
CA GLY A 178 -0.76 1.42 -12.02
C GLY A 178 0.57 0.75 -11.68
N PHE A 179 0.74 -0.56 -11.94
CA PHE A 179 2.00 -1.26 -11.69
C PHE A 179 3.05 -0.82 -12.72
N ALA A 180 4.25 -0.51 -12.25
CA ALA A 180 5.40 -0.28 -13.14
C ALA A 180 5.93 -1.60 -13.68
N GLY A 181 6.75 -1.54 -14.75
CA GLY A 181 7.37 -2.75 -15.31
C GLY A 181 8.21 -3.55 -14.31
N ALA A 182 8.76 -2.88 -13.28
CA ALA A 182 9.45 -3.53 -12.17
C ALA A 182 8.48 -4.31 -11.26
N ASP A 183 7.30 -3.75 -10.97
CA ASP A 183 6.27 -4.41 -10.17
C ASP A 183 5.73 -5.65 -10.89
N ILE A 184 5.51 -5.54 -12.21
CA ILE A 184 5.10 -6.69 -13.05
C ILE A 184 6.19 -7.78 -13.06
N ALA A 185 7.47 -7.40 -13.16
CA ALA A 185 8.56 -8.36 -13.07
C ALA A 185 8.59 -9.06 -11.70
N ASN A 186 8.30 -8.31 -10.63
CA ASN A 186 8.20 -8.86 -9.28
C ASN A 186 7.01 -9.83 -9.15
N VAL A 187 5.83 -9.47 -9.68
CA VAL A 187 4.65 -10.36 -9.75
C VAL A 187 5.01 -11.70 -10.41
N CYS A 188 5.67 -11.67 -11.57
CA CYS A 188 6.07 -12.89 -12.27
C CYS A 188 7.03 -13.76 -11.45
N ASN A 189 7.98 -13.15 -10.75
CA ASN A 189 8.95 -13.87 -9.92
C ASN A 189 8.26 -14.50 -8.69
N GLU A 190 7.42 -13.74 -7.99
CA GLU A 190 6.66 -14.22 -6.84
C GLU A 190 5.69 -15.34 -7.24
N ALA A 191 5.02 -15.24 -8.40
CA ALA A 191 4.16 -16.30 -8.90
C ALA A 191 4.92 -17.62 -9.13
N ALA A 192 6.15 -17.54 -9.67
CA ALA A 192 7.01 -18.71 -9.82
C ALA A 192 7.47 -19.28 -8.47
N LEU A 193 7.79 -18.42 -7.50
CA LEU A 193 8.18 -18.86 -6.15
C LEU A 193 7.02 -19.53 -5.40
N ILE A 194 5.80 -18.99 -5.54
CA ILE A 194 4.58 -19.59 -4.97
C ILE A 194 4.33 -20.96 -5.60
N ALA A 195 4.42 -21.06 -6.93
CA ALA A 195 4.29 -22.33 -7.65
C ALA A 195 5.29 -23.38 -7.13
N ALA A 196 6.57 -22.98 -7.00
CA ALA A 196 7.63 -23.87 -6.53
C ALA A 196 7.43 -24.31 -5.07
N ARG A 197 6.92 -23.42 -4.21
CA ARG A 197 6.61 -23.75 -2.80
C ARG A 197 5.48 -24.76 -2.65
N ASN A 198 4.52 -24.72 -3.58
CA ASN A 198 3.40 -25.67 -3.63
C ASN A 198 3.76 -26.94 -4.43
N GLU A 199 5.05 -27.16 -4.73
CA GLU A 199 5.54 -28.30 -5.53
C GLU A 199 4.90 -28.38 -6.94
N GLY A 200 4.42 -27.24 -7.45
CA GLY A 200 3.78 -27.13 -8.75
C GLY A 200 4.79 -27.11 -9.89
N LEU A 201 4.60 -27.96 -10.90
CA LEU A 201 5.45 -28.02 -12.10
C LEU A 201 5.17 -26.86 -13.10
N LYS A 202 4.05 -26.15 -12.94
CA LYS A 202 3.61 -25.07 -13.83
C LYS A 202 3.08 -23.89 -13.02
N VAL A 203 3.32 -22.68 -13.52
CA VAL A 203 2.72 -21.46 -12.96
C VAL A 203 1.29 -21.31 -13.49
N THR A 204 0.30 -21.35 -12.60
CA THR A 204 -1.13 -21.19 -12.91
C THR A 204 -1.58 -19.76 -12.63
N MET A 205 -2.82 -19.42 -13.02
CA MET A 205 -3.40 -18.10 -12.74
C MET A 205 -3.52 -17.84 -11.23
N GLU A 206 -3.86 -18.85 -10.44
CA GLU A 206 -3.93 -18.77 -8.98
C GLU A 206 -2.59 -18.30 -8.37
N HIS A 207 -1.46 -18.74 -8.93
CA HIS A 207 -0.14 -18.29 -8.46
C HIS A 207 0.10 -16.81 -8.77
N PHE A 208 -0.37 -16.31 -9.92
CA PHE A 208 -0.29 -14.89 -10.25
C PHE A 208 -1.21 -14.06 -9.36
N GLU A 209 -2.44 -14.51 -9.11
CA GLU A 209 -3.38 -13.81 -8.23
C GLU A 209 -2.84 -13.73 -6.81
N ALA A 210 -2.29 -14.83 -6.27
CA ALA A 210 -1.64 -14.83 -4.97
C ALA A 210 -0.39 -13.92 -4.92
N ALA A 211 0.36 -13.81 -6.02
CA ALA A 211 1.50 -12.90 -6.12
C ALA A 211 1.07 -11.43 -6.14
N ILE A 212 0.00 -11.10 -6.88
CA ILE A 212 -0.58 -9.76 -6.93
C ILE A 212 -1.10 -9.37 -5.53
N ASP A 213 -1.81 -10.28 -4.86
CA ASP A 213 -2.34 -10.05 -3.50
C ASP A 213 -1.24 -9.82 -2.48
N ARG A 214 -0.12 -10.53 -2.63
CA ARG A 214 1.07 -10.34 -1.80
C ARG A 214 1.72 -8.97 -2.03
N ILE A 215 1.71 -8.46 -3.27
CA ILE A 215 2.31 -7.15 -3.59
C ILE A 215 1.41 -6.01 -3.14
N ILE A 216 0.09 -6.14 -3.31
CA ILE A 216 -0.89 -5.11 -2.91
C ILE A 216 -1.08 -5.10 -1.39
N GLY A 217 -1.42 -6.24 -0.80
CA GLY A 217 -1.80 -6.36 0.62
C GLY A 217 -0.65 -6.74 1.56
N GLY A 218 0.48 -7.20 1.03
CA GLY A 218 1.60 -7.70 1.83
C GLY A 218 1.50 -9.20 2.17
N LEU A 219 2.35 -9.63 3.11
CA LEU A 219 2.44 -11.01 3.55
C LEU A 219 1.13 -11.49 4.19
N GLU A 220 0.64 -12.64 3.73
CA GLU A 220 -0.48 -13.33 4.37
C GLU A 220 -0.07 -13.85 5.74
N LYS A 221 -0.85 -13.50 6.78
CA LYS A 221 -0.58 -13.95 8.15
C LYS A 221 -1.40 -15.19 8.50
N LYS A 222 -1.00 -16.35 7.95
CA LYS A 222 -1.67 -17.64 8.20
C LYS A 222 -1.76 -18.02 9.69
N ASN A 223 -0.81 -17.57 10.50
CA ASN A 223 -0.74 -17.88 11.95
C ASN A 223 -1.45 -16.84 12.82
N LYS A 224 -1.97 -15.74 12.27
CA LYS A 224 -2.69 -14.74 13.07
C LYS A 224 -4.08 -15.30 13.40
N VAL A 225 -4.26 -15.73 14.64
CA VAL A 225 -5.55 -16.22 15.14
C VAL A 225 -6.50 -15.02 15.27
N ILE A 226 -7.40 -14.85 14.31
CA ILE A 226 -8.45 -13.83 14.36
C ILE A 226 -9.65 -14.40 15.11
N SER A 227 -10.18 -13.63 16.06
CA SER A 227 -11.38 -14.05 16.79
C SER A 227 -12.58 -14.16 15.86
N LYS A 228 -13.52 -15.08 16.13
CA LYS A 228 -14.75 -15.20 15.31
C LYS A 228 -15.53 -13.89 15.20
N LEU A 229 -15.51 -13.08 16.26
CA LEU A 229 -16.17 -11.77 16.30
C LEU A 229 -15.46 -10.76 15.40
N GLU A 230 -14.13 -10.70 15.44
CA GLU A 230 -13.32 -9.81 14.60
C GLU A 230 -13.45 -10.21 13.13
N ARG A 231 -13.34 -11.50 12.82
CA ARG A 231 -13.54 -12.03 11.45
C ARG A 231 -14.94 -11.69 10.92
N ARG A 232 -15.98 -11.82 11.77
CA ARG A 232 -17.34 -11.37 11.44
C ARG A 232 -17.38 -9.87 11.19
N THR A 233 -16.77 -9.06 12.04
CA THR A 233 -16.75 -7.59 11.87
C THR A 233 -16.12 -7.20 10.53
N VAL A 234 -14.99 -7.80 10.18
CA VAL A 234 -14.30 -7.57 8.90
C VAL A 234 -15.18 -8.01 7.72
N ALA A 235 -15.85 -9.16 7.77
CA ALA A 235 -16.74 -9.60 6.69
C ALA A 235 -17.90 -8.62 6.44
N TYR A 236 -18.51 -8.09 7.51
CA TYR A 236 -19.56 -7.06 7.39
C TYR A 236 -19.00 -5.72 6.91
N HIS A 237 -17.75 -5.39 7.27
CA HIS A 237 -17.07 -4.20 6.78
C HIS A 237 -16.78 -4.28 5.26
N GLU A 238 -16.13 -5.34 4.81
CA GLU A 238 -15.77 -5.53 3.40
C GLU A 238 -17.01 -5.69 2.50
N SER A 239 -18.07 -6.35 3.00
CA SER A 239 -19.35 -6.41 2.27
C SER A 239 -20.02 -5.04 2.14
N GLY A 240 -19.85 -4.14 3.13
CA GLY A 240 -20.32 -2.76 3.04
C GLY A 240 -19.69 -1.99 1.88
N HIS A 241 -18.37 -2.11 1.72
CA HIS A 241 -17.66 -1.55 0.57
C HIS A 241 -18.14 -2.16 -0.75
N ALA A 242 -18.29 -3.49 -0.79
CA ALA A 242 -18.70 -4.19 -1.98
C ALA A 242 -20.09 -3.81 -2.47
N VAL A 243 -21.08 -3.78 -1.57
CA VAL A 243 -22.46 -3.42 -1.89
C VAL A 243 -22.56 -1.94 -2.26
N ALA A 244 -21.91 -1.05 -1.51
CA ALA A 244 -21.91 0.37 -1.85
C ALA A 244 -21.29 0.62 -3.24
N GLY A 245 -20.15 -0.01 -3.54
CA GLY A 245 -19.52 0.08 -4.87
C GLY A 245 -20.38 -0.51 -6.00
N TRP A 246 -21.24 -1.47 -5.70
CA TRP A 246 -22.12 -2.09 -6.70
C TRP A 246 -23.30 -1.19 -7.08
N PHE A 247 -23.95 -0.60 -6.08
CA PHE A 247 -25.20 0.17 -6.26
C PHE A 247 -24.98 1.67 -6.47
N LEU A 248 -23.77 2.19 -6.33
CA LEU A 248 -23.44 3.56 -6.73
C LEU A 248 -23.17 3.64 -8.24
N GLU A 249 -23.66 4.68 -8.88
CA GLU A 249 -23.60 4.85 -10.34
C GLU A 249 -22.16 5.04 -10.82
N HIS A 250 -21.41 5.90 -10.13
CA HIS A 250 -20.08 6.30 -10.53
C HIS A 250 -18.95 5.55 -9.82
N ALA A 251 -19.29 4.60 -8.94
CA ALA A 251 -18.29 3.81 -8.24
C ALA A 251 -17.55 2.87 -9.18
N GLU A 252 -16.27 2.67 -8.88
CA GLU A 252 -15.40 1.76 -9.62
C GLU A 252 -15.91 0.31 -9.49
N PRO A 253 -15.89 -0.48 -10.58
CA PRO A 253 -16.33 -1.86 -10.51
C PRO A 253 -15.46 -2.70 -9.57
N LEU A 254 -16.11 -3.41 -8.66
CA LEU A 254 -15.44 -4.35 -7.75
C LEU A 254 -14.99 -5.60 -8.52
N LEU A 255 -13.71 -5.95 -8.38
CA LEU A 255 -13.11 -7.16 -8.95
C LEU A 255 -13.16 -8.34 -7.98
N LYS A 256 -12.76 -8.07 -6.73
CA LYS A 256 -12.56 -9.08 -5.70
C LYS A 256 -12.70 -8.45 -4.33
N VAL A 257 -13.25 -9.21 -3.39
CA VAL A 257 -13.28 -8.83 -1.98
C VAL A 257 -12.78 -10.00 -1.13
N THR A 258 -11.95 -9.71 -0.12
CA THR A 258 -11.37 -10.73 0.76
C THR A 258 -11.29 -10.29 2.21
N ILE A 259 -11.45 -11.24 3.12
CA ILE A 259 -11.26 -11.09 4.57
C ILE A 259 -9.98 -11.77 5.07
N VAL A 260 -9.07 -12.14 4.15
CA VAL A 260 -7.80 -12.78 4.51
C VAL A 260 -6.83 -11.71 5.00
N PRO A 261 -6.32 -11.80 6.24
CA PRO A 261 -5.45 -10.79 6.81
C PRO A 261 -4.09 -10.74 6.11
N ARG A 262 -3.69 -9.54 5.67
CA ARG A 262 -2.39 -9.29 5.04
C ARG A 262 -1.68 -8.10 5.68
N GLY A 263 -0.37 -8.24 5.85
CA GLY A 263 0.48 -7.19 6.43
C GLY A 263 0.14 -6.86 7.90
N THR A 264 0.42 -5.62 8.31
CA THR A 264 0.21 -5.13 9.69
C THR A 264 -1.16 -4.49 9.90
N ALA A 265 -1.77 -3.92 8.85
CA ALA A 265 -2.96 -3.07 8.97
C ALA A 265 -4.21 -3.54 8.18
N ALA A 266 -4.08 -4.48 7.23
CA ALA A 266 -5.22 -4.92 6.42
C ALA A 266 -5.76 -6.27 6.95
N LEU A 267 -6.92 -6.23 7.61
CA LEU A 267 -7.65 -7.44 8.00
C LEU A 267 -8.50 -8.02 6.86
N GLY A 268 -8.75 -7.21 5.82
CA GLY A 268 -9.44 -7.52 4.58
C GLY A 268 -9.20 -6.39 3.58
N PHE A 269 -9.61 -6.59 2.33
CA PHE A 269 -9.67 -5.51 1.33
C PHE A 269 -10.63 -5.82 0.18
N ALA A 270 -11.18 -4.75 -0.39
CA ALA A 270 -11.89 -4.73 -1.66
C ALA A 270 -10.98 -4.18 -2.77
N GLN A 271 -10.86 -4.92 -3.88
CA GLN A 271 -10.06 -4.53 -5.04
C GLN A 271 -10.99 -4.04 -6.16
N TYR A 272 -10.74 -2.82 -6.63
CA TYR A 272 -11.51 -2.18 -7.69
C TYR A 272 -10.72 -2.08 -8.99
N VAL A 273 -11.42 -1.95 -10.12
CA VAL A 273 -10.81 -1.54 -11.39
C VAL A 273 -10.61 -0.02 -11.36
N PRO A 274 -9.37 0.50 -11.37
CA PRO A 274 -9.13 1.92 -11.39
C PRO A 274 -9.69 2.56 -12.64
N ASN A 275 -10.29 3.72 -12.46
CA ASN A 275 -10.73 4.53 -13.57
C ASN A 275 -9.52 5.23 -14.23
N GLU A 276 -9.41 5.13 -15.56
CA GLU A 276 -8.38 5.85 -16.33
C GLU A 276 -8.74 7.34 -16.52
N ASN A 277 -9.93 7.75 -16.07
CA ASN A 277 -10.40 9.13 -16.18
C ASN A 277 -9.55 10.07 -15.33
N LEU A 278 -8.77 10.91 -16.03
CA LEU A 278 -7.95 11.97 -15.42
C LEU A 278 -8.79 13.11 -14.83
N LEU A 279 -10.07 13.20 -15.19
CA LEU A 279 -11.00 14.25 -14.78
C LEU A 279 -12.19 13.60 -14.08
N MET A 280 -12.41 13.99 -12.82
CA MET A 280 -13.53 13.50 -12.00
C MET A 280 -14.54 14.62 -11.73
N THR A 281 -15.83 14.32 -11.83
CA THR A 281 -16.91 15.25 -11.49
C THR A 281 -17.18 15.25 -9.98
N LYS A 282 -18.00 16.20 -9.52
CA LYS A 282 -18.43 16.30 -8.12
C LYS A 282 -19.23 15.07 -7.69
N GLU A 283 -20.08 14.55 -8.57
CA GLU A 283 -20.90 13.36 -8.34
C GLU A 283 -20.02 12.11 -8.23
N GLN A 284 -19.02 11.96 -9.10
CA GLN A 284 -18.08 10.84 -9.04
C GLN A 284 -17.27 10.82 -7.74
N LEU A 285 -16.79 11.99 -7.29
CA LEU A 285 -16.07 12.08 -6.01
C LEU A 285 -16.99 11.88 -4.80
N PHE A 286 -18.26 12.27 -4.91
CA PHE A 286 -19.27 11.98 -3.89
C PHE A 286 -19.52 10.47 -3.76
N ASP A 287 -19.73 9.77 -4.88
CA ASP A 287 -19.91 8.31 -4.88
C ASP A 287 -18.67 7.58 -4.37
N MET A 288 -17.47 8.00 -4.76
CA MET A 288 -16.22 7.45 -4.23
C MET A 288 -16.12 7.63 -2.70
N THR A 289 -16.55 8.79 -2.21
CA THR A 289 -16.63 9.05 -0.76
C THR A 289 -17.66 8.13 -0.09
N CYS A 290 -18.83 7.95 -0.71
CA CYS A 290 -19.89 7.08 -0.19
C CYS A 290 -19.47 5.60 -0.15
N MET A 291 -18.81 5.11 -1.19
CA MET A 291 -18.24 3.75 -1.26
C MET A 291 -17.18 3.54 -0.18
N THR A 292 -16.29 4.51 0.02
CA THR A 292 -15.24 4.44 1.05
C THR A 292 -15.84 4.47 2.47
N LEU A 293 -17.00 5.10 2.67
CA LEU A 293 -17.72 5.06 3.95
C LEU A 293 -18.54 3.78 4.15
N GLY A 294 -18.65 2.92 3.12
CA GLY A 294 -19.50 1.72 3.09
C GLY A 294 -19.22 0.74 4.23
N GLY A 295 -17.93 0.45 4.51
CA GLY A 295 -17.57 -0.48 5.57
C GLY A 295 -18.02 -0.03 6.96
N ARG A 296 -17.79 1.26 7.30
CA ARG A 296 -18.27 1.85 8.55
C ARG A 296 -19.80 1.91 8.63
N ALA A 297 -20.47 2.20 7.52
CA ALA A 297 -21.93 2.21 7.48
C ALA A 297 -22.52 0.80 7.72
N ALA A 298 -21.93 -0.24 7.10
CA ALA A 298 -22.34 -1.62 7.32
C ALA A 298 -22.15 -2.10 8.75
N GLU A 299 -21.02 -1.77 9.38
CA GLU A 299 -20.82 -2.03 10.81
C GLU A 299 -21.90 -1.38 11.68
N GLN A 300 -22.23 -0.10 11.42
CA GLN A 300 -23.25 0.61 12.18
C GLN A 300 -24.64 -0.03 12.00
N VAL A 301 -25.04 -0.31 10.77
CA VAL A 301 -26.41 -0.77 10.44
C VAL A 301 -26.65 -2.24 10.81
N LEU A 302 -25.65 -3.12 10.61
CA LEU A 302 -25.81 -4.55 10.82
C LEU A 302 -25.26 -5.04 12.16
N LEU A 303 -24.19 -4.44 12.68
CA LEU A 303 -23.58 -4.85 13.96
C LEU A 303 -23.97 -3.94 15.13
N GLY A 304 -24.44 -2.72 14.86
CA GLY A 304 -24.80 -1.73 15.87
C GLY A 304 -23.60 -1.18 16.65
N LYS A 305 -22.37 -1.47 16.20
CA LYS A 305 -21.11 -1.05 16.84
C LYS A 305 -20.12 -0.69 15.74
N ILE A 306 -19.33 0.35 16.00
CA ILE A 306 -18.27 0.81 15.11
C ILE A 306 -16.90 0.33 15.62
N SER A 307 -16.04 -0.07 14.72
CA SER A 307 -14.68 -0.54 14.98
C SER A 307 -13.62 0.52 14.65
N THR A 308 -12.37 0.25 15.00
CA THR A 308 -11.21 1.04 14.55
C THR A 308 -10.75 0.69 13.13
N GLY A 309 -11.34 -0.33 12.49
CA GLY A 309 -10.94 -0.81 11.15
C GLY A 309 -11.12 0.24 10.06
N ALA A 310 -12.10 1.13 10.22
CA ALA A 310 -12.39 2.20 9.26
C ALA A 310 -11.40 3.39 9.27
N GLN A 311 -10.30 3.33 10.02
CA GLN A 311 -9.35 4.45 10.14
C GLN A 311 -8.80 4.89 8.77
N ASN A 312 -8.33 3.93 7.97
CA ASN A 312 -7.75 4.20 6.66
C ASN A 312 -8.79 4.79 5.69
N ASP A 313 -10.04 4.35 5.79
CA ASP A 313 -11.14 4.84 4.96
C ASP A 313 -11.49 6.28 5.33
N LEU A 314 -11.53 6.59 6.62
CA LEU A 314 -11.75 7.96 7.10
C LEU A 314 -10.62 8.90 6.68
N GLU A 315 -9.37 8.43 6.68
CA GLU A 315 -8.23 9.20 6.18
C GLU A 315 -8.38 9.52 4.68
N LYS A 316 -8.70 8.50 3.86
CA LYS A 316 -8.96 8.67 2.43
C LYS A 316 -10.12 9.63 2.16
N VAL A 317 -11.26 9.43 2.83
CA VAL A 317 -12.45 10.29 2.76
C VAL A 317 -12.08 11.74 3.10
N THR A 318 -11.31 11.94 4.16
CA THR A 318 -10.86 13.26 4.58
C THR A 318 -9.99 13.89 3.48
N LYS A 319 -8.99 13.18 2.96
CA LYS A 319 -8.10 13.68 1.90
C LYS A 319 -8.87 14.06 0.63
N ILE A 320 -9.77 13.19 0.17
CA ILE A 320 -10.59 13.42 -1.02
C ILE A 320 -11.51 14.63 -0.82
N THR A 321 -12.17 14.74 0.34
CA THR A 321 -13.10 15.85 0.62
C THR A 321 -12.37 17.19 0.79
N TYR A 322 -11.20 17.20 1.42
CA TYR A 322 -10.36 18.40 1.47
C TYR A 322 -9.91 18.84 0.07
N ALA A 323 -9.55 17.90 -0.81
CA ALA A 323 -9.20 18.22 -2.19
C ALA A 323 -10.40 18.87 -2.92
N GLN A 324 -11.61 18.33 -2.76
CA GLN A 324 -12.84 18.89 -3.35
C GLN A 324 -13.09 20.34 -2.93
N VAL A 325 -12.95 20.63 -1.64
CA VAL A 325 -13.25 21.94 -1.07
C VAL A 325 -12.12 22.94 -1.29
N ALA A 326 -10.88 22.56 -0.99
CA ALA A 326 -9.74 23.48 -0.94
C ALA A 326 -8.95 23.56 -2.24
N VAL A 327 -8.99 22.54 -3.11
CA VAL A 327 -8.16 22.47 -4.32
C VAL A 327 -8.99 22.58 -5.60
N TYR A 328 -10.11 21.85 -5.68
CA TYR A 328 -10.95 21.79 -6.88
C TYR A 328 -12.02 22.88 -6.94
N GLY A 329 -12.24 23.62 -5.85
CA GLY A 329 -13.17 24.75 -5.82
C GLY A 329 -14.65 24.34 -5.90
N PHE A 330 -15.02 23.17 -5.39
CA PHE A 330 -16.41 22.69 -5.44
C PHE A 330 -17.32 23.24 -4.33
N SER A 331 -16.76 24.02 -3.41
CA SER A 331 -17.52 24.71 -2.35
C SER A 331 -17.84 26.14 -2.76
N ASP A 332 -19.12 26.49 -2.78
CA ASP A 332 -19.58 27.85 -3.04
C ASP A 332 -19.13 28.85 -1.96
N LYS A 333 -18.93 28.38 -0.71
CA LYS A 333 -18.50 29.22 0.42
C LYS A 333 -17.01 29.60 0.33
N VAL A 334 -16.18 28.69 -0.18
CA VAL A 334 -14.75 28.95 -0.44
C VAL A 334 -14.56 29.69 -1.76
N GLY A 335 -15.38 29.36 -2.76
CA GLY A 335 -15.33 29.91 -4.12
C GLY A 335 -14.33 29.18 -5.03
N LEU A 336 -14.13 29.73 -6.23
CA LEU A 336 -13.27 29.18 -7.28
C LEU A 336 -11.78 29.49 -7.02
N LEU A 337 -11.29 29.06 -5.85
CA LEU A 337 -9.90 29.22 -5.41
C LEU A 337 -9.25 27.85 -5.20
N SER A 338 -7.93 27.79 -5.34
CA SER A 338 -7.16 26.55 -5.18
C SER A 338 -6.00 26.74 -4.21
N PHE A 339 -5.94 25.87 -3.21
CA PHE A 339 -4.94 25.85 -2.15
C PHE A 339 -4.29 24.46 -2.05
N PRO A 340 -3.47 24.05 -3.04
CA PRO A 340 -2.80 22.76 -3.01
C PRO A 340 -1.83 22.67 -1.82
N GLN A 341 -1.84 21.54 -1.12
CA GLN A 341 -0.81 21.23 -0.12
C GLN A 341 0.50 20.93 -0.85
N ARG A 342 1.57 21.63 -0.47
CA ARG A 342 2.92 21.35 -0.96
C ARG A 342 3.55 20.31 -0.03
N GLU A 343 3.77 19.10 -0.52
CA GLU A 343 4.42 18.02 0.25
C GLU A 343 5.91 18.32 0.51
N ASP A 344 6.55 19.15 -0.34
CA ASP A 344 8.00 19.39 -0.32
C ASP A 344 8.46 20.66 0.41
N SER A 345 7.54 21.50 0.90
CA SER A 345 7.92 22.77 1.53
C SER A 345 7.81 22.70 3.05
N PHE A 346 8.92 22.97 3.74
CA PHE A 346 9.00 23.27 5.18
C PHE A 346 8.10 24.45 5.64
N GLU A 347 7.38 25.10 4.73
CA GLU A 347 6.39 26.13 5.03
C GLU A 347 5.18 25.51 5.73
N MET A 348 5.23 25.50 7.06
CA MET A 348 4.15 25.07 7.95
C MET A 348 2.92 26.01 7.92
N SER A 349 2.97 27.10 7.15
CA SER A 349 1.90 28.11 7.09
C SER A 349 0.95 27.84 5.93
N LYS A 350 -0.32 27.60 6.26
CA LYS A 350 -1.41 27.53 5.27
C LYS A 350 -1.49 28.85 4.49
N PRO A 351 -1.73 28.84 3.16
CA PRO A 351 -1.76 30.04 2.32
C PRO A 351 -3.06 30.87 2.49
N TYR A 352 -3.82 30.62 3.55
CA TYR A 352 -5.12 31.23 3.81
C TYR A 352 -5.30 31.49 5.31
N SER A 353 -6.20 32.42 5.62
CA SER A 353 -6.47 32.84 7.00
C SER A 353 -7.09 31.72 7.84
N ASN A 354 -7.01 31.83 9.17
CA ASN A 354 -7.73 30.93 10.09
C ASN A 354 -9.24 30.95 9.88
N LYS A 355 -9.81 32.08 9.43
CA LYS A 355 -11.23 32.18 9.08
C LYS A 355 -11.57 31.30 7.88
N THR A 356 -10.73 31.33 6.85
CA THR A 356 -10.88 30.47 5.66
C THR A 356 -10.69 29.00 6.03
N ALA A 357 -9.72 28.68 6.88
CA ALA A 357 -9.53 27.33 7.40
C ALA A 357 -10.80 26.80 8.08
N ALA A 358 -11.42 27.60 8.97
CA ALA A 358 -12.66 27.22 9.63
C ALA A 358 -13.84 27.01 8.67
N ILE A 359 -13.91 27.77 7.57
CA ILE A 359 -14.91 27.58 6.50
C ILE A 359 -14.67 26.24 5.79
N ILE A 360 -13.42 25.95 5.41
CA ILE A 360 -13.03 24.69 4.76
C ILE A 360 -13.40 23.50 5.67
N ASP A 361 -13.02 23.55 6.95
CA ASP A 361 -13.29 22.48 7.91
C ASP A 361 -14.81 22.27 8.11
N GLY A 362 -15.58 23.35 8.09
CA GLY A 362 -17.05 23.32 8.15
C GLY A 362 -17.67 22.65 6.94
N GLU A 363 -17.22 23.02 5.74
CA GLU A 363 -17.68 22.44 4.46
C GLU A 363 -17.33 20.96 4.36
N VAL A 364 -16.08 20.59 4.68
CA VAL A 364 -15.64 19.19 4.68
C VAL A 364 -16.51 18.35 5.61
N ARG A 365 -16.79 18.83 6.83
CA ARG A 365 -17.67 18.12 7.78
C ARG A 365 -19.09 17.96 7.23
N GLU A 366 -19.64 19.00 6.60
CA GLU A 366 -20.96 18.97 6.00
C GLU A 366 -21.04 17.95 4.86
N TRP A 367 -20.01 17.90 4.01
CA TRP A 367 -19.94 16.99 2.86
C TRP A 367 -19.79 15.53 3.29
N VAL A 368 -18.84 15.25 4.19
CA VAL A 368 -18.69 13.89 4.76
C VAL A 368 -19.95 13.46 5.48
N GLY A 369 -20.61 14.38 6.21
CA GLY A 369 -21.89 14.10 6.86
C GLY A 369 -23.00 13.72 5.87
N LYS A 370 -23.13 14.46 4.76
CA LYS A 370 -24.10 14.15 3.69
C LYS A 370 -23.79 12.80 3.03
N ALA A 371 -22.52 12.56 2.71
CA ALA A 371 -22.08 11.28 2.14
C ALA A 371 -22.40 10.12 3.10
N TYR A 372 -22.09 10.26 4.40
CA TYR A 372 -22.35 9.20 5.37
C TYR A 372 -23.85 8.91 5.54
N VAL A 373 -24.71 9.93 5.59
CA VAL A 373 -26.16 9.74 5.66
C VAL A 373 -26.67 8.99 4.42
N HIS A 374 -26.18 9.36 3.23
CA HIS A 374 -26.54 8.69 1.99
C HIS A 374 -26.06 7.23 1.98
N THR A 375 -24.81 6.97 2.38
CA THR A 375 -24.27 5.61 2.48
C THR A 375 -25.07 4.76 3.48
N VAL A 376 -25.44 5.30 4.63
CA VAL A 376 -26.26 4.57 5.62
C VAL A 376 -27.62 4.19 5.04
N GLN A 377 -28.28 5.11 4.32
CA GLN A 377 -29.55 4.81 3.64
C GLN A 377 -29.40 3.71 2.58
N LEU A 378 -28.34 3.78 1.77
CA LEU A 378 -28.04 2.77 0.77
C LEU A 378 -27.81 1.38 1.40
N ILE A 379 -27.08 1.33 2.51
CA ILE A 379 -26.80 0.09 3.24
C ILE A 379 -28.06 -0.44 3.95
N GLU A 380 -28.94 0.44 4.43
CA GLU A 380 -30.23 0.05 5.00
C GLU A 380 -31.18 -0.54 3.94
N GLU A 381 -31.23 0.05 2.74
CA GLU A 381 -32.00 -0.45 1.61
C GLU A 381 -31.49 -1.83 1.16
N HIS A 382 -30.18 -2.01 1.10
CA HIS A 382 -29.53 -3.24 0.65
C HIS A 382 -29.04 -4.16 1.79
N LYS A 383 -29.66 -4.05 2.97
CA LYS A 383 -29.20 -4.73 4.19
C LYS A 383 -29.13 -6.25 4.04
N GLU A 384 -30.10 -6.84 3.34
CA GLU A 384 -30.14 -8.29 3.11
C GLU A 384 -28.98 -8.75 2.23
N GLN A 385 -28.65 -7.99 1.18
CA GLN A 385 -27.53 -8.29 0.28
C GLN A 385 -26.18 -8.16 0.99
N VAL A 386 -26.01 -7.14 1.84
CA VAL A 386 -24.81 -6.99 2.67
C VAL A 386 -24.62 -8.21 3.58
N ALA A 387 -25.69 -8.64 4.26
CA ALA A 387 -25.64 -9.82 5.12
C ALA A 387 -25.30 -11.09 4.34
N GLN A 388 -25.89 -11.31 3.16
CA GLN A 388 -25.61 -12.46 2.32
C GLN A 388 -24.14 -12.50 1.86
N ILE A 389 -23.59 -11.36 1.41
CA ILE A 389 -22.16 -11.28 1.04
C ILE A 389 -21.27 -11.52 2.25
N ALA A 390 -21.60 -10.95 3.41
CA ALA A 390 -20.81 -11.14 4.62
C ALA A 390 -20.75 -12.61 5.05
N GLU A 391 -21.87 -13.32 5.05
CA GLU A 391 -21.88 -14.75 5.39
C GLU A 391 -21.15 -15.59 4.33
N LEU A 392 -21.30 -15.26 3.03
CA LEU A 392 -20.55 -15.93 1.97
C LEU A 392 -19.03 -15.68 2.08
N LEU A 393 -18.61 -14.49 2.52
CA LEU A 393 -17.21 -14.17 2.83
C LEU A 393 -16.68 -14.99 4.01
N LEU A 394 -17.50 -15.25 5.04
CA LEU A 394 -17.09 -16.09 6.17
C LEU A 394 -16.87 -17.55 5.77
N GLU A 395 -17.59 -18.02 4.75
CA GLU A 395 -17.44 -19.37 4.19
C GLU A 395 -16.23 -19.49 3.23
N LYS A 396 -16.12 -18.58 2.26
CA LYS A 396 -15.12 -18.68 1.17
C LYS A 396 -13.85 -17.85 1.37
N GLU A 397 -13.86 -16.87 2.28
CA GLU A 397 -12.78 -15.91 2.55
C GLU A 397 -12.41 -14.94 1.42
N VAL A 398 -12.68 -15.32 0.17
CA VAL A 398 -12.46 -14.55 -1.04
C VAL A 398 -13.69 -14.71 -1.92
N LEU A 399 -14.24 -13.59 -2.39
CA LEU A 399 -15.31 -13.57 -3.40
C LEU A 399 -14.83 -12.85 -4.64
N HIS A 400 -15.09 -13.47 -5.78
CA HIS A 400 -14.85 -12.90 -7.10
C HIS A 400 -16.14 -12.29 -7.67
N GLN A 401 -16.02 -11.61 -8.80
CA GLN A 401 -17.14 -10.98 -9.50
C GLN A 401 -18.34 -11.92 -9.75
N GLU A 402 -18.11 -13.19 -10.09
CA GLU A 402 -19.17 -14.17 -10.33
C GLU A 402 -20.01 -14.45 -9.07
N ASP A 403 -19.36 -14.54 -7.91
CA ASP A 403 -20.03 -14.71 -6.63
C ASP A 403 -20.89 -13.48 -6.29
N LEU A 404 -20.37 -12.29 -6.58
CA LEU A 404 -21.07 -11.02 -6.37
C LEU A 404 -22.29 -10.90 -7.30
N LEU A 405 -22.15 -11.21 -8.59
CA LEU A 405 -23.26 -11.22 -9.56
C LEU A 405 -24.37 -12.18 -9.15
N ARG A 406 -24.02 -13.34 -8.58
CA ARG A 406 -25.01 -14.32 -8.11
C ARG A 406 -25.85 -13.79 -6.94
N VAL A 407 -25.27 -12.96 -6.07
CA VAL A 407 -25.95 -12.43 -4.87
C VAL A 407 -26.63 -11.08 -5.15
N LEU A 408 -25.96 -10.19 -5.88
CA LEU A 408 -26.39 -8.82 -6.13
C LEU A 408 -27.22 -8.66 -7.40
N GLY A 409 -27.19 -9.65 -8.29
CA GLY A 409 -27.80 -9.56 -9.62
C GLY A 409 -26.99 -8.69 -10.58
N GLU A 410 -27.59 -8.33 -11.71
CA GLU A 410 -26.96 -7.41 -12.66
C GLU A 410 -26.83 -6.01 -12.04
N ARG A 411 -25.68 -5.36 -12.30
CA ARG A 411 -25.46 -3.99 -11.85
C ARG A 411 -26.51 -3.07 -12.51
N PRO A 412 -27.22 -2.22 -11.73
CA PRO A 412 -28.28 -1.37 -12.27
C PRO A 412 -27.74 -0.29 -13.22
N PHE A 413 -26.48 0.11 -13.04
CA PHE A 413 -25.82 1.11 -13.87
C PHE A 413 -24.83 0.44 -14.82
N LYS A 414 -24.96 0.74 -16.12
CA LYS A 414 -24.02 0.32 -17.16
C LYS A 414 -23.10 1.49 -17.48
N SER A 415 -21.80 1.26 -17.55
CA SER A 415 -20.86 2.30 -17.98
C SER A 415 -21.16 2.72 -19.41
N SER A 416 -21.22 4.03 -19.65
CA SER A 416 -21.44 4.60 -20.99
C SER A 416 -20.24 4.38 -21.93
N GLU A 417 -19.05 4.20 -21.36
CA GLU A 417 -17.81 3.90 -22.09
C GLU A 417 -17.37 2.46 -21.82
N VAL A 418 -16.65 1.88 -22.79
CA VAL A 418 -16.01 0.57 -22.63
C VAL A 418 -14.94 0.71 -21.56
N THR A 419 -15.28 0.36 -20.33
CA THR A 419 -14.35 0.51 -19.21
C THR A 419 -13.25 -0.54 -19.30
N ASN A 420 -12.15 -0.35 -18.56
CA ASN A 420 -11.20 -1.42 -18.27
C ASN A 420 -11.88 -2.69 -17.78
N TYR A 421 -13.02 -2.52 -17.12
CA TYR A 421 -13.94 -3.57 -16.71
C TYR A 421 -14.53 -4.38 -17.87
N ASP A 422 -14.99 -3.75 -18.95
CA ASP A 422 -15.48 -4.48 -20.14
C ASP A 422 -14.34 -5.22 -20.85
N ARG A 423 -13.13 -4.63 -20.86
CA ARG A 423 -11.92 -5.31 -21.35
C ARG A 423 -11.55 -6.51 -20.48
N PHE A 424 -11.72 -6.39 -19.16
CA PHE A 424 -11.52 -7.46 -18.19
C PHE A 424 -12.54 -8.58 -18.39
N LYS A 425 -13.84 -8.25 -18.48
CA LYS A 425 -14.94 -9.21 -18.67
C LYS A 425 -14.76 -10.06 -19.93
N LYS A 426 -14.36 -9.44 -21.06
CA LYS A 426 -14.02 -10.17 -22.30
C LYS A 426 -12.88 -11.17 -22.13
N GLY A 427 -11.96 -10.93 -21.19
CA GLY A 427 -10.88 -11.86 -20.87
C GLY A 427 -11.36 -13.15 -20.20
N PHE A 428 -12.46 -13.09 -19.43
CA PHE A 428 -13.10 -14.26 -18.79
C PHE A 428 -13.96 -15.04 -19.79
N GLU A 429 -14.74 -14.35 -20.62
CA GLU A 429 -15.60 -14.99 -21.63
C GLU A 429 -14.80 -15.80 -22.68
N GLU A 430 -13.60 -15.33 -23.06
CA GLU A 430 -12.67 -16.06 -23.95
C GLU A 430 -12.05 -17.33 -23.29
N GLU A 431 -12.04 -17.42 -21.95
CA GLU A 431 -11.44 -18.53 -21.17
C GLU A 431 -12.46 -19.68 -20.96
N ASP A 432 -13.72 -19.34 -20.70
CA ASP A 432 -14.83 -20.31 -20.54
C ASP A 432 -15.21 -21.00 -21.86
N GLN A 433 -15.14 -20.28 -22.99
CA GLN A 433 -15.42 -20.88 -24.30
C GLN A 433 -14.34 -21.87 -24.73
N LYS A 434 -13.06 -21.64 -24.37
CA LYS A 434 -11.96 -22.55 -24.69
C LYS A 434 -11.92 -23.81 -23.81
N THR A 435 -12.46 -23.77 -22.61
CA THR A 435 -12.53 -24.95 -21.72
C THR A 435 -13.63 -25.93 -22.14
N LEU A 436 -14.63 -25.48 -22.89
CA LEU A 436 -15.71 -26.32 -23.43
C LEU A 436 -15.37 -27.03 -24.75
N GLU A 437 -14.30 -26.62 -25.45
CA GLU A 437 -13.93 -27.14 -26.79
C GLU A 437 -12.73 -28.11 -26.80
N ILE A 438 -12.45 -28.85 -25.73
CA ILE A 438 -11.44 -29.93 -25.78
C ILE A 438 -12.13 -31.28 -26.00
N PRO A 439 -12.29 -31.78 -27.25
CA PRO A 439 -12.53 -33.19 -27.46
C PRO A 439 -11.22 -33.96 -27.23
N VAL A 440 -11.32 -35.00 -26.40
CA VAL A 440 -10.32 -36.06 -26.30
C VAL A 440 -10.35 -36.83 -27.62
N THR A 441 -9.30 -36.72 -28.43
CA THR A 441 -9.01 -37.73 -29.47
C THR A 441 -7.52 -38.00 -29.52
N GLU A 442 -7.23 -39.29 -29.37
CA GLU A 442 -5.94 -39.96 -29.42
C GLU A 442 -5.22 -39.76 -30.77
N GLU A 443 -3.91 -39.99 -30.74
CA GLU A 443 -2.96 -39.91 -31.84
C GLU A 443 -3.34 -40.83 -33.02
N GLU A 444 -3.17 -40.37 -34.26
CA GLU A 444 -2.56 -41.17 -35.34
C GLU A 444 -2.09 -40.28 -36.52
N GLU A 445 -0.98 -40.72 -37.14
CA GLU A 445 -0.17 -40.06 -38.17
C GLU A 445 -0.85 -39.96 -39.56
N ASP A 446 -0.54 -38.90 -40.30
CA ASP A 446 0.23 -38.95 -41.58
C ASP A 446 -0.20 -37.87 -42.61
N GLY A 447 0.81 -37.21 -43.18
CA GLY A 447 0.87 -37.00 -44.64
C GLY A 447 0.12 -35.85 -45.33
N SER A 448 0.89 -34.80 -45.64
CA SER A 448 0.92 -34.04 -46.92
C SER A 448 0.20 -32.68 -47.06
N SER A 449 1.02 -31.69 -47.44
CA SER A 449 0.79 -30.27 -47.82
C SER A 449 0.27 -30.12 -49.28
N PRO A 450 0.16 -28.91 -49.92
CA PRO A 450 0.36 -27.53 -49.45
C PRO A 450 -0.69 -26.47 -49.96
N LEU A 451 -0.45 -25.23 -49.50
CA LEU A 451 -1.09 -23.92 -49.73
C LEU A 451 -1.41 -23.50 -51.19
N GLU A 452 -2.53 -22.79 -51.37
CA GLU A 452 -2.71 -21.78 -52.43
C GLU A 452 -3.32 -20.47 -51.86
N PRO A 453 -2.87 -19.28 -52.31
CA PRO A 453 -3.34 -17.98 -51.83
C PRO A 453 -4.51 -17.43 -52.68
N GLN A 454 -5.61 -17.01 -52.06
CA GLN A 454 -6.70 -16.33 -52.75
C GLN A 454 -6.60 -14.80 -52.66
N VAL A 455 -6.77 -14.18 -53.83
CA VAL A 455 -6.69 -12.76 -54.16
C VAL A 455 -8.04 -12.08 -53.91
N VAL A 456 -8.00 -10.84 -53.41
CA VAL A 456 -9.15 -9.96 -53.12
C VAL A 456 -9.69 -9.29 -54.41
N PRO A 457 -11.01 -9.09 -54.58
CA PRO A 457 -11.53 -8.18 -55.59
C PRO A 457 -11.96 -6.81 -54.99
N THR A 458 -11.31 -5.78 -55.54
CA THR A 458 -11.69 -4.38 -55.86
C THR A 458 -12.46 -3.52 -54.86
#